data_AF-A0A920K6W8-F1
#
_entry.id   AF-A0A920K6W8-F1
#
_cell.length_a   1.000
_cell.length_b   1.000
_cell.length_c   1.000
_cell.angle_alpha   90.00
_cell.angle_beta   90.00
_cell.angle_gamma   90.00
#
_symmetry.space_group_name_H-M   'P 1'
#
loop_
_entity.id
_entity.type
_entity.pdbx_description
1 polymer ?
#
loop_
_entity_poly.entity_id
_entity_poly.type
_entity_poly.pdbx_seq_one_letter_code
_entity_poly.pdbx_strand_id
1 'polypeptide(L)'
;MIYKTDGSEKLWTLDPTTFEENGYVDIVTNKKLISKVNELEYANGLIYANTYQFNKEVVIIINPTNGQVVGVVDFSGLKGTSHTTPSNRCF
;
A
#
# COMPACT_ATOMS: atom_id res chain seq x y z
N MET A 1 8.34 -8.48 -14.45
CA MET A 1 7.49 -7.26 -14.50
C MET A 1 7.95 -6.31 -13.43
N ILE A 2 8.00 -5.02 -13.73
CA ILE A 2 8.22 -3.96 -12.75
C ILE A 2 6.89 -3.19 -12.60
N TYR A 3 6.57 -2.79 -11.37
CA TYR A 3 5.39 -1.97 -11.07
C TYR A 3 5.82 -0.61 -10.54
N LYS A 4 5.11 0.44 -10.96
CA LYS A 4 5.42 1.83 -10.58
C LYS A 4 4.14 2.58 -10.23
N THR A 5 4.24 3.46 -9.24
CA THR A 5 3.24 4.47 -8.93
C THR A 5 3.93 5.83 -8.88
N ASP A 6 3.21 6.88 -9.27
CA ASP A 6 3.63 8.29 -9.24
C ASP A 6 2.85 9.10 -8.19
N GLY A 7 2.10 8.41 -7.31
CA GLY A 7 1.22 9.02 -6.31
C GLY A 7 -0.18 9.34 -6.83
N SER A 8 -0.44 9.20 -8.14
CA SER A 8 -1.80 9.15 -8.67
C SER A 8 -2.48 7.82 -8.32
N GLU A 9 -3.73 7.67 -8.72
CA GLU A 9 -4.49 6.41 -8.66
C GLU A 9 -4.02 5.35 -9.68
N LYS A 10 -2.95 5.59 -10.44
CA LYS A 10 -2.48 4.70 -11.50
C LYS A 10 -1.36 3.78 -11.02
N LEU A 11 -1.50 2.51 -11.37
CA LEU A 11 -0.47 1.48 -11.25
C LEU A 11 0.07 1.17 -12.64
N TRP A 12 1.31 1.58 -12.88
CA TRP A 12 1.99 1.38 -14.14
C TRP A 12 2.72 0.04 -14.16
N THR A 13 2.68 -0.63 -15.32
CA THR A 13 3.45 -1.85 -15.57
C THR A 13 4.58 -1.54 -16.54
N LEU A 14 5.81 -1.87 -16.14
CA LEU A 14 7.01 -1.65 -16.91
C LEU A 14 7.65 -2.98 -17.31
N ASP A 15 8.23 -3.00 -18.51
CA ASP A 15 9.07 -4.11 -18.96
C ASP A 15 10.39 -4.11 -18.16
N PRO A 16 10.78 -5.24 -17.54
CA PRO A 16 12.00 -5.30 -16.73
C PRO A 16 13.30 -5.20 -17.52
N THR A 17 13.26 -5.36 -18.84
CA THR A 17 14.43 -5.34 -19.73
C THR A 17 14.61 -4.00 -20.43
N THR A 18 13.51 -3.39 -20.90
CA THR A 18 13.55 -2.11 -21.62
C THR A 18 13.18 -0.90 -20.75
N PHE A 19 12.55 -1.13 -19.60
CA PHE A 19 11.95 -0.10 -18.74
C PHE A 19 10.86 0.72 -19.45
N GLU A 20 10.33 0.22 -20.56
CA GLU A 20 9.21 0.86 -21.25
C GLU A 20 7.91 0.66 -20.48
N GLU A 21 7.05 1.68 -20.51
CA GLU A 21 5.74 1.66 -19.88
C GLU A 21 4.76 0.88 -20.79
N ASN A 22 4.45 -0.36 -20.39
CA ASN A 22 3.55 -1.22 -21.15
C ASN A 22 2.07 -0.83 -20.99
N GLY A 23 1.74 -0.10 -19.92
CA GLY A 23 0.39 0.39 -19.66
C GLY A 23 0.16 0.67 -18.17
N TYR A 24 -1.08 1.03 -17.83
CA TYR A 24 -1.50 1.26 -16.46
C TYR A 24 -2.87 0.65 -16.18
N VAL A 25 -3.12 0.37 -14.90
CA VAL A 25 -4.45 0.06 -14.35
C VAL A 25 -4.77 1.05 -13.24
N ASP A 26 -6.05 1.43 -13.10
CA ASP A 26 -6.47 2.31 -12.02
C ASP A 26 -6.70 1.49 -10.74
N ILE A 27 -6.19 1.99 -9.61
CA ILE A 27 -6.33 1.34 -8.31
C ILE A 27 -7.71 1.68 -7.74
N VAL A 28 -8.57 0.67 -7.73
CA VAL A 28 -9.99 0.82 -7.36
C VAL A 28 -10.37 -0.10 -6.21
N THR A 29 -11.07 0.48 -5.23
CA THR A 29 -11.86 -0.29 -4.26
C THR A 29 -13.30 -0.40 -4.76
N ASN A 30 -14.11 -1.26 -4.13
CA ASN A 30 -15.54 -1.40 -4.41
C ASN A 30 -16.35 -0.09 -4.30
N LYS A 31 -15.78 0.98 -3.74
CA LYS A 31 -16.47 2.24 -3.50
C LYS A 31 -15.78 3.46 -4.13
N LYS A 32 -14.44 3.46 -4.26
CA LYS A 32 -13.66 4.66 -4.67
C LYS A 32 -12.30 4.30 -5.28
N LEU A 33 -11.78 5.22 -6.09
CA LEU A 33 -10.38 5.27 -6.50
C LEU A 33 -9.48 5.58 -5.30
N ILE A 34 -8.31 4.94 -5.23
CA ILE A 34 -7.32 5.17 -4.19
C ILE A 34 -6.10 5.84 -4.82
N SER A 35 -5.84 7.07 -4.41
CA SER A 35 -4.62 7.82 -4.75
C SER A 35 -3.68 7.91 -3.54
N LYS A 36 -2.46 8.43 -3.76
CA LYS A 36 -1.39 8.50 -2.75
C LYS A 36 -0.96 7.13 -2.24
N VAL A 37 -0.81 6.22 -3.19
CA VAL A 37 -0.12 4.96 -2.97
C VAL A 37 1.37 5.24 -3.08
N ASN A 38 2.14 4.85 -2.07
CA ASN A 38 3.55 5.20 -2.01
C ASN A 38 4.43 3.99 -2.31
N GLU A 39 4.78 3.21 -1.30
CA GLU A 39 5.62 2.03 -1.45
C GLU A 39 4.80 0.82 -1.93
N LEU A 40 5.37 0.07 -2.87
CA LEU A 40 4.81 -1.15 -3.44
C LEU A 40 5.72 -2.33 -3.12
N GLU A 41 5.12 -3.46 -2.75
CA GLU A 41 5.81 -4.73 -2.58
C GLU A 41 5.03 -5.83 -3.31
N TYR A 42 5.70 -6.55 -4.22
CA TYR A 42 5.09 -7.66 -4.93
C TYR A 42 5.39 -8.97 -4.21
N ALA A 43 4.34 -9.64 -3.72
CA ALA A 43 4.46 -10.94 -3.05
C ALA A 43 3.26 -11.83 -3.40
N ASN A 44 3.52 -13.12 -3.64
CA ASN A 44 2.48 -14.13 -3.90
C ASN A 44 1.48 -13.77 -5.02
N GLY A 45 1.93 -13.07 -6.07
CA GLY A 45 1.06 -12.67 -7.18
C GLY A 45 0.25 -11.38 -6.93
N LEU A 46 0.38 -10.77 -5.76
CA LEU A 46 -0.35 -9.58 -5.34
C LEU A 46 0.63 -8.43 -5.05
N ILE A 47 0.11 -7.21 -5.14
CA ILE A 47 0.85 -6.01 -4.76
C ILE A 47 0.33 -5.51 -3.42
N TYR A 48 1.22 -5.41 -2.45
CA TYR A 48 0.98 -4.78 -1.17
C TYR A 48 1.44 -3.34 -1.27
N ALA A 49 0.61 -2.40 -0.83
CA ALA A 49 0.95 -1.01 -0.95
C ALA A 49 0.56 -0.18 0.26
N ASN A 50 1.47 0.67 0.71
CA ASN A 50 1.22 1.60 1.80
C ASN A 50 0.50 2.83 1.27
N THR A 51 -0.59 3.23 1.93
CA THR A 51 -1.29 4.48 1.63
C THR A 51 -1.50 5.31 2.89
N TYR A 52 -1.27 6.62 2.74
CA TYR A 52 -1.53 7.63 3.76
C TYR A 52 -2.82 8.36 3.43
N GLN A 53 -3.93 7.64 3.50
CA GLN A 53 -5.25 8.24 3.35
C GLN A 53 -5.85 8.53 4.73
N PHE A 54 -6.31 9.76 4.93
CA PHE A 54 -7.08 10.19 6.11
C PHE A 54 -6.37 9.95 7.46
N ASN A 55 -5.05 10.19 7.55
CA ASN A 55 -4.25 9.99 8.76
C ASN A 55 -4.27 8.55 9.29
N LYS A 56 -4.55 7.56 8.43
CA LYS A 56 -4.46 6.14 8.75
C LYS A 56 -3.32 5.51 7.98
N GLU A 57 -2.50 4.74 8.71
CA GLU A 57 -1.52 3.84 8.12
C GLU A 57 -2.25 2.54 7.78
N VAL A 58 -2.59 2.38 6.51
CA VAL A 58 -3.23 1.16 6.00
C VAL A 58 -2.43 0.61 4.84
N VAL A 59 -2.44 -0.71 4.74
CA VAL A 59 -1.83 -1.43 3.63
C VAL A 59 -2.93 -2.04 2.80
N ILE A 60 -2.97 -1.66 1.53
CA ILE A 60 -3.91 -2.20 0.56
C ILE A 60 -3.26 -3.35 -0.20
N ILE A 61 -4.05 -4.36 -0.51
CA ILE A 61 -3.63 -5.50 -1.33
C ILE A 61 -4.33 -5.35 -2.66
N ILE A 62 -3.56 -5.19 -3.73
CA ILE A 62 -4.00 -4.89 -5.08
C ILE A 62 -3.72 -6.09 -5.97
N ASN A 63 -4.72 -6.46 -6.79
CA ASN A 63 -4.51 -7.39 -7.89
C ASN A 63 -3.91 -6.62 -9.09
N PRO A 64 -2.66 -6.91 -9.48
CA PRO A 64 -1.98 -6.18 -10.57
C PRO A 64 -2.62 -6.37 -11.94
N THR A 65 -3.41 -7.42 -12.13
CA THR A 65 -4.03 -7.73 -13.43
C THR A 65 -5.19 -6.79 -13.76
N ASN A 66 -5.93 -6.32 -12.75
CA ASN A 66 -7.13 -5.50 -12.94
C ASN A 66 -7.19 -4.23 -12.08
N GLY A 67 -6.22 -4.00 -11.18
CA GLY A 67 -6.19 -2.84 -10.29
C GLY A 67 -7.16 -2.92 -9.11
N GLN A 68 -7.87 -4.04 -8.93
CA GLN A 68 -8.84 -4.20 -7.84
C GLN A 68 -8.14 -4.40 -6.49
N VAL A 69 -8.57 -3.64 -5.49
CA VAL A 69 -8.16 -3.85 -4.09
C VAL A 69 -8.90 -5.07 -3.53
N VAL A 70 -8.16 -6.14 -3.25
CA VAL A 70 -8.69 -7.41 -2.72
C VAL A 70 -8.73 -7.44 -1.19
N GLY A 71 -7.98 -6.56 -0.53
CA GLY A 71 -7.93 -6.48 0.92
C GLY A 71 -7.33 -5.18 1.44
N VAL A 72 -7.63 -4.87 2.70
CA VAL A 72 -7.07 -3.72 3.42
C VAL A 72 -6.66 -4.20 4.81
N VAL A 73 -5.42 -3.91 5.18
CA VAL A 73 -4.85 -4.15 6.51
C VAL A 73 -4.76 -2.80 7.20
N ASP A 74 -5.51 -2.62 8.28
CA ASP A 74 -5.52 -1.38 9.07
C ASP A 74 -4.61 -1.53 10.29
N PHE A 75 -3.51 -0.76 10.33
CA PHE A 75 -2.55 -0.78 11.42
C PHE A 75 -2.83 0.24 12.52
N SER A 76 -3.96 0.97 12.47
CA SER A 76 -4.32 1.99 13.47
C SER A 76 -4.38 1.46 14.91
N GLY A 77 -4.56 0.15 15.10
CA GLY A 77 -4.55 -0.51 16.42
C GLY A 77 -3.17 -0.76 17.03
N LEU A 78 -2.07 -0.70 16.26
CA LEU A 78 -0.71 -0.88 16.78
C LEU A 78 -0.18 0.35 17.54
N LYS A 79 -0.91 1.48 17.51
CA LYS A 79 -0.60 2.67 18.31
C LYS A 79 -1.10 2.59 19.76
N GLY A 80 -1.53 1.41 20.21
CA GLY A 80 -1.89 1.13 21.60
C GLY A 80 -0.76 0.38 22.30
N THR A 81 -0.28 0.96 23.40
CA THR A 81 0.82 0.48 24.26
C THR A 81 2.22 0.57 23.65
N SER A 82 2.73 1.81 23.53
CA SER A 82 4.04 2.02 24.13
C SER A 82 3.95 1.46 25.55
N HIS A 83 4.63 0.34 25.81
CA HIS A 83 5.02 0.00 27.16
C HIS A 83 5.82 1.21 27.66
N THR A 84 5.14 2.17 28.30
CA THR A 84 5.78 2.97 29.33
C THR A 84 6.24 1.95 30.34
N THR A 85 7.52 1.60 30.29
CA THR A 85 8.19 0.98 31.42
C THR A 85 7.81 1.86 32.61
N PRO A 86 7.07 1.37 33.62
CA PRO A 86 6.91 2.15 34.83
C PRO A 86 8.35 2.33 35.32
N SER A 87 8.82 3.57 35.42
CA SER A 87 10.05 3.83 36.15
C SER A 87 9.80 3.30 37.56
N ASN A 88 10.36 2.12 37.82
CA ASN A 88 10.21 1.46 39.09
C ASN A 88 10.78 2.38 40.15
N ARG A 89 9.87 2.81 41.04
CA ARG A 89 10.02 3.03 42.48
C ARG A 89 11.28 3.72 43.00
N CYS A 90 11.01 4.78 43.76
CA CYS A 90 11.79 5.20 44.91
C CYS A 90 12.49 4.03 45.62
N PHE A 91 13.79 4.20 45.86
CA PHE A 91 14.49 3.79 47.07
C PHE A 91 15.43 4.92 47.48
#